data_AF-A0A537GFZ2-F1
#
_entry.id   AF-A0A537GFZ2-F1
#
_cell.length_a   1.000
_cell.length_b   1.000
_cell.length_c   1.000
_cell.angle_alpha   90.00
_cell.angle_beta   90.00
_cell.angle_gamma   90.00
#
_symmetry.space_group_name_H-M   'P 1'
#
loop_
_entity.id
_entity.type
_entity.pdbx_description
1 polymer ?
#
loop_
_entity_poly.entity_id
_entity_poly.type
_entity_poly.pdbx_seq_one_letter_code
_entity_poly.pdbx_strand_id
1 'polypeptide(L)'
;MNARIEGLFGYLYNQTPPTLVSEMQSRSRGSRLRDPLILIPILGLLCADLVLASNVLLSITAGDVFALLLGTPLLTLYTLSLLTLWWRPRAGYIMSTVVSAVSLFIFVGIGNPLPTLAGPADTTAFLFAISFPPALITVLVYSLLGLRAQRHPPDTGKPAQTIPRYTVASLLILGFVMGGIAVGLMAGATQSRLLANSSPADITIVKDAALPSTAQPYSPATFQAHVGQTVTWVNRDTTAHTVTSKDNLFDSGIMNIGARYEFNFTQAGTFQYYCTLHPKMTAEVIVS
;
A
#
# COMPACT_ATOMS: atom_id res chain seq x y z
N MET A 1 -12.05 10.61 -62.46
CA MET A 1 -11.59 9.26 -62.08
C MET A 1 -12.01 8.82 -60.67
N ASN A 2 -12.65 9.67 -59.83
CA ASN A 2 -13.02 9.30 -58.46
C ASN A 2 -14.36 8.53 -58.29
N ALA A 3 -15.26 8.55 -59.27
CA ALA A 3 -16.55 7.85 -59.14
C ALA A 3 -16.46 6.31 -59.34
N ARG A 4 -15.34 5.78 -59.86
CA ARG A 4 -15.20 4.36 -60.21
C ARG A 4 -14.57 3.49 -59.11
N ILE A 5 -14.00 4.11 -58.06
CA ILE A 5 -13.35 3.41 -56.94
C ILE A 5 -14.36 3.12 -55.81
N GLU A 6 -15.30 4.03 -55.57
CA GLU A 6 -16.40 3.85 -54.60
C GLU A 6 -17.28 2.63 -54.92
N GLY A 7 -17.56 2.38 -56.21
CA GLY A 7 -18.33 1.22 -56.66
C GLY A 7 -17.61 -0.12 -56.48
N LEU A 8 -16.27 -0.13 -56.48
CA LEU A 8 -15.48 -1.35 -56.33
C LEU A 8 -15.43 -1.82 -54.86
N PHE A 9 -15.36 -0.87 -53.92
CA PHE A 9 -15.42 -1.15 -52.48
C PHE A 9 -16.81 -1.65 -52.05
N GLY A 10 -17.88 -1.09 -52.62
CA GLY A 10 -19.26 -1.59 -52.40
C GLY A 10 -19.49 -3.00 -52.93
N TYR A 11 -18.85 -3.36 -54.05
CA TYR A 11 -18.97 -4.69 -54.65
C TYR A 11 -18.19 -5.77 -53.88
N LEU A 12 -16.99 -5.46 -53.38
CA LEU A 12 -16.18 -6.38 -52.57
C LEU A 12 -16.78 -6.63 -51.18
N TYR A 13 -17.44 -5.63 -50.59
CA TYR A 13 -18.13 -5.77 -49.30
C TYR A 13 -19.32 -6.74 -49.36
N ASN A 14 -20.00 -6.81 -50.50
CA ASN A 14 -21.17 -7.66 -50.68
C ASN A 14 -20.83 -9.12 -51.07
N GLN A 15 -19.54 -9.43 -51.27
CA GLN A 15 -19.07 -10.78 -51.65
C GLN A 15 -18.24 -11.50 -50.59
N THR A 16 -17.93 -10.87 -49.45
CA THR A 16 -17.27 -11.58 -48.35
C THR A 16 -18.25 -12.56 -47.68
N PRO A 17 -17.96 -13.88 -47.70
CA PRO A 17 -18.79 -14.86 -47.00
C PRO A 17 -18.90 -14.51 -45.51
N PRO A 18 -20.05 -14.71 -44.86
CA PRO A 18 -20.22 -14.42 -43.42
C PRO A 18 -19.19 -15.12 -42.54
N THR A 19 -18.69 -16.28 -42.99
CA THR A 19 -17.64 -17.08 -42.35
C THR A 19 -16.26 -16.40 -42.39
N LEU A 20 -15.94 -15.68 -43.47
CA LEU A 20 -14.69 -14.94 -43.61
C LEU A 20 -14.70 -13.65 -42.77
N VAL A 21 -15.86 -12.98 -42.66
CA VAL A 21 -16.02 -11.80 -41.79
C VAL A 21 -15.89 -12.19 -40.32
N SER A 22 -16.51 -13.30 -39.90
CA SER A 22 -16.40 -13.78 -38.51
C SER A 22 -15.00 -14.29 -38.19
N GLU A 23 -14.30 -14.92 -39.14
CA GLU A 23 -12.90 -15.35 -38.99
C GLU A 23 -11.92 -14.17 -38.98
N MET A 24 -12.15 -13.13 -39.79
CA MET A 24 -11.39 -11.88 -39.73
C MET A 24 -11.63 -11.13 -38.40
N GLN A 25 -12.87 -11.07 -37.93
CA GLN A 25 -13.20 -10.48 -36.63
C GLN A 25 -12.60 -11.28 -35.48
N SER A 26 -12.60 -12.62 -35.52
CA SER A 26 -11.99 -13.47 -34.50
C SER A 26 -10.46 -13.34 -34.48
N ARG A 27 -9.81 -13.31 -35.66
CA ARG A 27 -8.37 -13.03 -35.80
C ARG A 27 -8.01 -11.62 -35.30
N SER A 28 -8.87 -10.62 -35.54
CA SER A 28 -8.67 -9.26 -35.03
C SER A 28 -8.86 -9.14 -33.50
N ARG A 29 -9.74 -9.96 -32.91
CA ARG A 29 -9.89 -10.06 -31.45
C ARG A 29 -8.68 -10.75 -30.81
N GLY A 30 -8.20 -11.82 -31.42
CA GLY A 30 -7.02 -12.58 -30.96
C GLY A 30 -5.69 -11.84 -31.11
N SER A 31 -5.57 -10.91 -32.05
CA SER A 31 -4.41 -10.01 -32.17
C SER A 31 -4.46 -8.87 -31.17
N ARG A 32 -5.66 -8.38 -30.81
CA ARG A 32 -5.87 -7.29 -29.85
C ARG A 32 -5.39 -7.63 -28.43
N LEU A 33 -5.48 -8.89 -28.00
CA LEU A 33 -4.98 -9.35 -26.70
C LEU A 33 -3.45 -9.50 -26.63
N ARG A 34 -2.77 -9.44 -27.78
CA ARG A 34 -1.30 -9.48 -27.85
C ARG A 34 -0.68 -8.08 -27.87
N ASP A 35 -1.52 -7.05 -27.92
CA ASP A 35 -1.07 -5.67 -27.84
C ASP A 35 -0.76 -5.32 -26.36
N PRO A 36 0.52 -5.08 -26.01
CA PRO A 36 0.89 -4.73 -24.64
C PRO A 36 0.18 -3.45 -24.14
N LEU A 37 -0.24 -2.55 -25.03
CA LEU A 37 -0.99 -1.33 -24.65
C LEU A 37 -2.37 -1.63 -24.07
N ILE A 38 -2.97 -2.77 -24.43
CA ILE A 38 -4.28 -3.21 -23.91
C ILE A 38 -4.09 -4.19 -22.76
N LEU A 39 -3.15 -5.13 -22.90
CA LEU A 39 -2.95 -6.21 -21.93
C LEU A 39 -2.47 -5.71 -20.57
N ILE A 40 -1.57 -4.73 -20.55
CA ILE A 40 -0.94 -4.26 -19.31
C ILE A 40 -1.94 -3.48 -18.42
N PRO A 41 -2.77 -2.55 -18.95
CA PRO A 41 -3.85 -1.95 -18.17
C PRO A 41 -4.85 -2.97 -17.63
N ILE A 42 -5.20 -4.00 -18.41
CA ILE A 42 -6.11 -5.06 -17.95
C ILE A 42 -5.51 -5.82 -16.77
N LEU A 43 -4.24 -6.25 -16.88
CA LEU A 43 -3.58 -6.99 -15.82
C LEU A 43 -3.40 -6.14 -14.55
N GLY A 44 -3.05 -4.86 -14.72
CA GLY A 44 -2.92 -3.92 -13.62
C GLY A 44 -4.26 -3.64 -12.91
N LEU A 45 -5.35 -3.48 -13.67
CA LEU A 45 -6.70 -3.31 -13.12
C LEU A 45 -7.18 -4.58 -12.38
N LEU A 46 -6.91 -5.78 -12.92
CA LEU A 46 -7.23 -7.04 -12.24
C LEU A 46 -6.46 -7.18 -10.91
N CYS A 47 -5.19 -6.79 -10.90
CA CYS A 47 -4.39 -6.80 -9.68
C CYS A 47 -4.95 -5.80 -8.65
N ALA A 48 -5.28 -4.58 -9.08
CA ALA A 48 -5.91 -3.58 -8.22
C ALA A 48 -7.27 -4.05 -7.68
N ASP A 49 -8.10 -4.67 -8.52
CA ASP A 49 -9.39 -5.25 -8.14
C ASP A 49 -9.24 -6.33 -7.07
N LEU A 50 -8.32 -7.27 -7.24
CA LEU A 50 -8.09 -8.36 -6.28
C LEU A 50 -7.62 -7.84 -4.91
N VAL A 51 -6.70 -6.86 -4.93
CA VAL A 51 -6.17 -6.24 -3.72
C VAL A 51 -7.25 -5.44 -3.00
N LEU A 52 -8.05 -4.66 -3.73
CA LEU A 52 -9.15 -3.89 -3.16
C LEU A 52 -10.29 -4.79 -2.67
N ALA A 53 -10.64 -5.85 -3.38
CA ALA A 53 -11.67 -6.81 -2.96
C ALA A 53 -11.28 -7.51 -1.66
N SER A 54 -10.00 -7.88 -1.52
CA SER A 54 -9.47 -8.47 -0.29
C SER A 54 -9.56 -7.48 0.88
N ASN A 55 -9.25 -6.20 0.65
CA ASN A 55 -9.39 -5.15 1.66
C ASN A 55 -10.86 -4.92 2.05
N VAL A 56 -11.78 -4.84 1.08
CA VAL A 56 -13.23 -4.73 1.32
C VAL A 56 -13.74 -5.90 2.15
N LEU A 57 -13.31 -7.14 1.86
CA LEU A 57 -13.71 -8.33 2.63
C LEU A 57 -13.27 -8.23 4.09
N LEU A 58 -12.04 -7.78 4.34
CA LEU A 58 -11.54 -7.53 5.70
C LEU A 58 -12.35 -6.45 6.41
N SER A 59 -12.70 -5.36 5.72
CA SER A 59 -13.54 -4.28 6.27
C SER A 59 -14.95 -4.74 6.66
N ILE A 60 -15.53 -5.71 5.95
CA ILE A 60 -16.80 -6.35 6.36
C ILE A 60 -16.63 -7.03 7.72
N THR A 61 -15.57 -7.81 7.90
CA THR A 61 -15.32 -8.53 9.16
C THR A 61 -15.00 -7.59 10.32
N ALA A 62 -14.38 -6.44 10.03
CA ALA A 62 -14.03 -5.41 11.00
C ALA A 62 -15.17 -4.43 11.32
N GLY A 63 -16.26 -4.45 10.55
CA GLY A 63 -17.36 -3.48 10.69
C GLY A 63 -16.97 -2.04 10.30
N ASP A 64 -15.94 -1.87 9.45
CA ASP A 64 -15.47 -0.55 9.02
C ASP A 64 -16.37 0.02 7.92
N VAL A 65 -17.40 0.76 8.34
CA VAL A 65 -18.38 1.37 7.44
C VAL A 65 -17.73 2.38 6.48
N PHE A 66 -16.69 3.10 6.92
CA PHE A 66 -16.01 4.09 6.09
C PHE A 66 -15.24 3.43 4.95
N ALA A 67 -14.47 2.38 5.25
CA ALA A 67 -13.76 1.62 4.23
C ALA A 67 -14.73 0.95 3.24
N LEU A 68 -15.90 0.50 3.69
CA LEU A 68 -16.94 -0.07 2.81
C LEU A 68 -17.56 0.97 1.88
N LEU A 69 -17.91 2.16 2.40
CA LEU A 69 -18.47 3.25 1.61
C LEU A 69 -17.51 3.77 0.53
N LEU A 70 -16.20 3.68 0.78
CA LEU A 70 -15.18 4.10 -0.16
C LEU A 70 -14.74 2.98 -1.12
N GLY A 71 -14.53 1.77 -0.61
CA GLY A 71 -13.95 0.66 -1.35
C GLY A 71 -14.93 -0.01 -2.32
N THR A 72 -16.19 -0.16 -1.94
CA THR A 72 -17.21 -0.80 -2.80
C THR A 72 -17.48 -0.05 -4.11
N PRO A 73 -17.69 1.29 -4.14
CA PRO A 73 -17.87 1.99 -5.41
C PRO A 73 -16.61 1.94 -6.27
N LEU A 74 -15.42 2.04 -5.69
CA LEU A 74 -14.16 1.93 -6.44
C LEU A 74 -14.03 0.55 -7.11
N LEU A 75 -14.36 -0.54 -6.41
CA LEU A 75 -14.37 -1.89 -6.97
C LEU A 75 -15.33 -2.01 -8.17
N THR A 76 -16.52 -1.40 -8.10
CA THR A 76 -17.44 -1.38 -9.24
C THR A 76 -16.91 -0.57 -10.42
N LEU A 77 -16.17 0.51 -10.16
CA LEU A 77 -15.58 1.35 -11.20
C LEU A 77 -14.40 0.65 -11.90
N TYR A 78 -13.58 -0.10 -11.17
CA TYR A 78 -12.50 -0.90 -11.74
C TYR A 78 -13.02 -2.03 -12.63
N THR A 79 -14.00 -2.80 -12.15
CA THR A 79 -14.65 -3.85 -12.95
C THR A 79 -15.35 -3.28 -14.20
N LEU A 80 -16.01 -2.13 -14.09
CA LEU A 80 -16.57 -1.42 -15.25
C LEU A 80 -15.48 -0.93 -16.22
N SER A 81 -14.35 -0.47 -15.69
CA SER A 81 -13.19 -0.07 -16.50
C SER A 81 -12.60 -1.24 -17.29
N LEU A 82 -12.54 -2.44 -16.69
CA LEU A 82 -12.12 -3.66 -17.38
C LEU A 82 -13.06 -4.02 -18.53
N LEU A 83 -14.37 -3.99 -18.27
CA LEU A 83 -15.39 -4.28 -19.29
C LEU A 83 -15.35 -3.27 -20.44
N THR A 84 -15.16 -1.99 -20.13
CA THR A 84 -15.10 -0.93 -21.15
C THR A 84 -13.82 -0.98 -21.98
N LEU A 85 -12.67 -1.36 -21.41
CA LEU A 85 -11.44 -1.62 -22.18
C LEU A 85 -11.65 -2.73 -23.22
N TRP A 86 -12.44 -3.75 -22.88
CA TRP A 86 -12.76 -4.85 -23.77
C TRP A 86 -13.71 -4.45 -24.91
N TRP A 87 -14.78 -3.71 -24.60
CA TRP A 87 -15.84 -3.39 -25.57
C TRP A 87 -15.56 -2.11 -26.37
N ARG A 88 -14.99 -1.09 -25.73
CA ARG A 88 -14.76 0.25 -26.27
C ARG A 88 -13.42 0.80 -25.77
N PRO A 89 -12.29 0.41 -26.38
CA PRO A 89 -10.95 0.68 -25.83
C PRO A 89 -10.65 2.17 -25.61
N ARG A 90 -11.17 3.06 -26.47
CA ARG A 90 -11.07 4.52 -26.27
C ARG A 90 -11.68 4.96 -24.93
N ALA A 91 -12.91 4.53 -24.67
CA ALA A 91 -13.63 4.84 -23.44
C ALA A 91 -12.99 4.14 -22.24
N GLY A 92 -12.56 2.88 -22.43
CA GLY A 92 -11.85 2.11 -21.41
C GLY A 92 -10.59 2.79 -20.91
N TYR A 93 -9.74 3.32 -21.81
CA TYR A 93 -8.54 4.04 -21.39
C TYR A 93 -8.84 5.34 -20.64
N ILE A 94 -9.92 6.05 -20.99
CA ILE A 94 -10.34 7.25 -20.26
C ILE A 94 -10.79 6.86 -18.85
N MET A 95 -11.64 5.84 -18.74
CA MET A 95 -12.14 5.34 -17.46
C MET A 95 -11.01 4.86 -16.56
N SER A 96 -10.08 4.05 -17.07
CA SER A 96 -8.95 3.53 -16.30
C SER A 96 -7.99 4.62 -15.84
N THR A 97 -7.77 5.65 -16.68
CA THR A 97 -6.99 6.84 -16.32
C THR A 97 -7.66 7.58 -15.16
N VAL A 98 -8.96 7.87 -15.28
CA VAL A 98 -9.71 8.62 -14.26
C VAL A 98 -9.74 7.85 -12.94
N VAL A 99 -10.14 6.57 -12.97
CA VAL A 99 -10.26 5.75 -11.76
C VAL A 99 -8.90 5.55 -11.07
N SER A 100 -7.83 5.33 -11.83
CA SER A 100 -6.48 5.18 -11.26
C SER A 100 -5.98 6.49 -10.65
N ALA A 101 -6.19 7.63 -11.31
CA ALA A 101 -5.79 8.93 -10.80
C ALA A 101 -6.56 9.32 -9.53
N VAL A 102 -7.88 9.13 -9.52
CA VAL A 102 -8.73 9.38 -8.34
C VAL A 102 -8.32 8.49 -7.18
N SER A 103 -8.06 7.21 -7.44
CA SER A 103 -7.66 6.27 -6.38
C SER A 103 -6.28 6.55 -5.82
N LEU A 104 -5.31 6.97 -6.64
CA LEU A 104 -4.01 7.45 -6.17
C LEU A 104 -4.16 8.73 -5.35
N PHE A 105 -5.01 9.65 -5.77
CA PHE A 105 -5.29 10.88 -5.01
C PHE A 105 -5.92 10.57 -3.64
N ILE A 106 -6.91 9.67 -3.58
CA ILE A 106 -7.51 9.22 -2.32
C ILE A 106 -6.45 8.55 -1.44
N PHE A 107 -5.65 7.65 -2.01
CA PHE A 107 -4.62 6.93 -1.27
C PHE A 107 -3.56 7.85 -0.67
N VAL A 108 -3.02 8.78 -1.46
CA VAL A 108 -1.95 9.70 -1.04
C VAL A 108 -2.49 10.87 -0.22
N GLY A 109 -3.63 11.44 -0.62
CA GLY A 109 -4.18 12.67 -0.04
C GLY A 109 -5.03 12.45 1.20
N ILE A 110 -5.83 11.38 1.24
CA ILE A 110 -6.72 11.08 2.38
C ILE A 110 -6.10 9.96 3.25
N GLY A 111 -5.50 8.96 2.63
CA GLY A 111 -5.00 7.77 3.32
C GLY A 111 -3.71 7.96 4.11
N ASN A 112 -2.95 9.04 3.88
CA ASN A 112 -1.65 9.33 4.50
C ASN A 112 -0.81 8.06 4.74
N PRO A 113 -0.28 7.42 3.69
CA PRO A 113 0.27 6.06 3.78
C PRO A 113 1.62 5.99 4.51
N LEU A 114 2.19 7.13 4.92
CA LEU A 114 3.50 7.24 5.55
C LEU A 114 3.65 6.35 6.80
N PRO A 115 2.70 6.30 7.76
CA PRO A 115 2.81 5.42 8.92
C PRO A 115 2.74 3.94 8.54
N THR A 116 1.89 3.60 7.57
CA THR A 116 1.69 2.24 7.07
C THR A 116 2.92 1.72 6.32
N LEU A 117 3.57 2.59 5.54
CA LEU A 117 4.83 2.31 4.85
C LEU A 117 6.01 2.28 5.82
N ALA A 118 5.96 3.05 6.91
CA ALA A 118 6.98 3.10 7.93
C ALA A 118 6.85 2.01 9.01
N GLY A 119 5.76 1.23 9.03
CA GLY A 119 5.41 0.29 10.10
C GLY A 119 4.70 -0.96 9.58
N PRO A 120 5.41 -2.07 9.33
CA PRO A 120 4.83 -3.32 8.81
C PRO A 120 4.11 -4.15 9.87
N ALA A 121 3.80 -3.57 11.03
CA ALA A 121 3.06 -4.24 12.11
C ALA A 121 1.66 -4.64 11.65
N ASP A 122 1.05 -3.86 10.75
CA ASP A 122 -0.14 -4.25 10.02
C ASP A 122 0.27 -4.79 8.64
N THR A 123 0.39 -6.13 8.56
CA THR A 123 0.77 -6.82 7.34
C THR A 123 -0.22 -6.58 6.20
N THR A 124 -1.51 -6.37 6.51
CA THR A 124 -2.54 -6.17 5.49
C THR A 124 -2.46 -4.77 4.88
N ALA A 125 -2.34 -3.75 5.72
CA ALA A 125 -2.22 -2.37 5.28
C ALA A 125 -0.87 -2.11 4.59
N PHE A 126 0.20 -2.76 5.04
CA PHE A 126 1.51 -2.72 4.38
C PHE A 126 1.46 -3.36 2.99
N LEU A 127 0.93 -4.59 2.85
CA LEU A 127 0.81 -5.26 1.55
C LEU A 127 -0.06 -4.48 0.57
N PHE A 128 -1.14 -3.86 1.06
CA PHE A 128 -1.97 -2.96 0.28
C PHE A 128 -1.16 -1.75 -0.22
N ALA A 129 -0.41 -1.09 0.66
CA ALA A 129 0.38 0.11 0.33
C ALA A 129 1.51 -0.14 -0.68
N ILE A 130 2.13 -1.33 -0.68
CA ILE A 130 3.22 -1.65 -1.61
C ILE A 130 2.73 -2.22 -2.96
N SER A 131 1.50 -2.76 -3.01
CA SER A 131 0.99 -3.42 -4.22
C SER A 131 0.02 -2.53 -5.00
N PHE A 132 -0.86 -1.82 -4.29
CA PHE A 132 -1.96 -1.08 -4.91
C PHE A 132 -1.48 0.16 -5.69
N PRO A 133 -0.65 1.07 -5.14
CA PRO A 133 -0.21 2.26 -5.88
C PRO A 133 0.63 1.95 -7.13
N PRO A 134 1.61 1.02 -7.11
CA PRO A 134 2.35 0.66 -8.32
C PRO A 134 1.47 0.08 -9.43
N ALA A 135 0.46 -0.71 -9.08
CA ALA A 135 -0.52 -1.22 -10.05
C ALA A 135 -1.27 -0.06 -10.71
N LEU A 136 -1.76 0.91 -9.93
CA LEU A 136 -2.49 2.08 -10.46
C LEU A 136 -1.62 3.01 -11.29
N ILE A 137 -0.36 3.22 -10.90
CA ILE A 137 0.60 4.01 -11.70
C ILE A 137 0.84 3.32 -13.05
N THR A 138 1.00 1.99 -13.05
CA THR A 138 1.16 1.21 -14.29
C THR A 138 -0.06 1.34 -15.19
N VAL A 139 -1.27 1.17 -14.64
CA VAL A 139 -2.52 1.35 -15.38
C VAL A 139 -2.62 2.77 -15.94
N LEU A 140 -2.32 3.79 -15.13
CA LEU A 140 -2.39 5.19 -15.53
C LEU A 140 -1.46 5.49 -16.71
N VAL A 141 -0.18 5.09 -16.61
CA VAL A 141 0.82 5.32 -17.65
C VAL A 141 0.42 4.63 -18.96
N TYR A 142 0.07 3.35 -18.91
CA TYR A 142 -0.29 2.61 -20.12
C TYR A 142 -1.62 3.06 -20.72
N SER A 143 -2.58 3.52 -19.92
CA SER A 143 -3.83 4.08 -20.42
C SER A 143 -3.61 5.41 -21.13
N LEU A 144 -2.73 6.27 -20.61
CA LEU A 144 -2.34 7.52 -21.28
C LEU A 144 -1.58 7.26 -22.59
N LEU A 145 -0.69 6.27 -22.62
CA LEU A 145 -0.01 5.84 -23.84
C LEU A 145 -1.02 5.28 -24.86
N GLY A 146 -1.98 4.47 -24.41
CA GLY A 146 -3.08 3.96 -25.24
C GLY A 146 -3.91 5.07 -25.87
N LEU A 147 -4.21 6.14 -25.12
CA LEU A 147 -4.92 7.32 -25.64
C LEU A 147 -4.09 8.09 -26.67
N ARG A 148 -2.78 8.27 -26.44
CA ARG A 148 -1.89 8.94 -27.40
C ARG A 148 -1.77 8.15 -28.70
N ALA A 149 -1.58 6.83 -28.62
CA ALA A 149 -1.48 5.95 -29.77
C ALA A 149 -2.76 5.98 -30.64
N GLN A 150 -3.93 6.22 -30.04
CA GLN A 150 -5.19 6.35 -30.78
C GLN A 150 -5.41 7.71 -31.45
N ARG A 151 -4.75 8.78 -30.97
CA ARG A 151 -4.81 10.13 -31.54
C ARG A 151 -3.85 10.31 -32.71
N HIS A 152 -2.71 9.63 -32.66
CA HIS A 152 -1.71 9.63 -33.72
C HIS A 152 -1.48 8.18 -34.18
N PRO A 153 -2.36 7.64 -35.05
CA PRO A 153 -2.13 6.33 -35.64
C PRO A 153 -0.78 6.36 -36.37
N PRO A 154 0.08 5.32 -36.22
CA PRO A 154 1.32 5.26 -36.99
C PRO A 154 1.01 5.31 -38.48
N ASP A 155 1.76 6.14 -39.22
CA ASP A 155 1.66 6.25 -40.68
C ASP A 155 1.70 4.87 -41.32
N THR A 156 0.71 4.54 -42.16
CA THR A 156 0.50 3.23 -42.79
C THR A 156 1.63 2.79 -43.75
N GLY A 157 2.65 3.64 -43.95
CA GLY A 157 3.83 3.36 -44.77
C GLY A 157 5.12 3.08 -43.98
N LYS A 158 5.12 3.21 -42.64
CA LYS A 158 6.27 2.82 -41.81
C LYS A 158 5.91 1.53 -41.08
N PRO A 159 6.81 0.53 -41.03
CA PRO A 159 6.54 -0.67 -40.24
C PRO A 159 6.18 -0.21 -38.83
N ALA A 160 5.00 -0.64 -38.36
CA ALA A 160 4.56 -0.36 -36.99
C ALA A 160 5.76 -0.58 -36.09
N GLN A 161 6.20 0.47 -35.38
CA GLN A 161 7.30 0.36 -34.42
C GLN A 161 6.82 -0.67 -33.40
N THR A 162 7.22 -1.92 -33.63
CA THR A 162 6.99 -3.03 -32.73
C THR A 162 7.75 -2.62 -31.49
N ILE A 163 7.03 -2.23 -30.43
CA ILE A 163 7.63 -2.01 -29.13
C ILE A 163 8.50 -3.24 -28.91
N PRO A 164 9.83 -3.07 -28.91
CA PRO A 164 10.64 -4.24 -29.03
C PRO A 164 10.42 -5.11 -27.80
N ARG A 165 10.35 -6.43 -27.98
CA ARG A 165 10.05 -7.36 -26.87
C ARG A 165 10.94 -7.14 -25.65
N TYR A 166 12.16 -6.66 -25.88
CA TYR A 166 13.10 -6.27 -24.84
C TYR A 166 12.65 -5.06 -24.01
N THR A 167 11.90 -4.10 -24.56
CA THR A 167 11.39 -2.94 -23.79
C THR A 167 10.40 -3.35 -22.71
N VAL A 168 9.48 -4.27 -23.03
CA VAL A 168 8.52 -4.79 -22.05
C VAL A 168 9.24 -5.63 -20.99
N ALA A 169 10.19 -6.48 -21.41
CA ALA A 169 11.03 -7.24 -20.49
C ALA A 169 11.87 -6.33 -19.59
N SER A 170 12.47 -5.27 -20.13
CA SER A 170 13.27 -4.30 -19.38
C SER A 170 12.42 -3.54 -18.35
N LEU A 171 11.18 -3.17 -18.68
CA LEU A 171 10.27 -2.51 -17.74
C LEU A 171 9.81 -3.46 -16.63
N LEU A 172 9.54 -4.73 -16.96
CA LEU A 172 9.20 -5.76 -15.97
C LEU A 172 10.37 -6.07 -15.04
N ILE A 173 11.59 -6.20 -15.59
CA ILE A 173 12.81 -6.41 -14.79
C ILE A 173 13.09 -5.20 -13.92
N LEU A 174 12.97 -3.97 -14.46
CA LEU A 174 13.17 -2.75 -13.68
C LEU A 174 12.13 -2.63 -12.56
N GLY A 175 10.85 -2.91 -12.85
CA GLY A 175 9.79 -2.94 -11.83
C GLY A 175 10.04 -4.00 -10.76
N PHE A 176 10.48 -5.20 -11.14
CA PHE A 176 10.83 -6.28 -10.22
C PHE A 176 12.05 -5.93 -9.35
N VAL A 177 13.10 -5.35 -9.93
CA VAL A 177 14.31 -4.93 -9.20
C VAL A 177 13.98 -3.78 -8.25
N MET A 178 13.26 -2.76 -8.70
CA MET A 178 12.85 -1.64 -7.85
C MET A 178 11.91 -2.10 -6.72
N GLY A 179 10.96 -2.99 -7.02
CA GLY A 179 10.08 -3.60 -6.02
C GLY A 179 10.86 -4.46 -5.03
N GLY A 180 11.81 -5.29 -5.50
CA GLY A 180 12.67 -6.11 -4.66
C GLY A 180 13.58 -5.31 -3.75
N ILE A 181 14.17 -4.21 -4.23
CA ILE A 181 14.98 -3.29 -3.41
C ILE A 181 14.10 -2.62 -2.35
N ALA A 182 12.91 -2.13 -2.71
CA ALA A 182 11.99 -1.53 -1.75
C ALA A 182 11.57 -2.54 -0.66
N VAL A 183 11.14 -3.74 -1.05
CA VAL A 183 10.77 -4.82 -0.11
C VAL A 183 11.96 -5.24 0.75
N GLY A 184 13.17 -5.37 0.18
CA GLY A 184 14.38 -5.72 0.90
C GLY A 184 14.79 -4.69 1.94
N LEU A 185 14.74 -3.40 1.60
CA LEU A 185 15.01 -2.31 2.54
C LEU A 185 13.97 -2.26 3.68
N MET A 186 12.70 -2.52 3.37
CA MET A 186 11.63 -2.59 4.37
C MET A 186 11.75 -3.83 5.26
N ALA A 187 12.07 -4.99 4.71
CA ALA A 187 12.34 -6.21 5.47
C ALA A 187 13.55 -6.03 6.40
N GLY A 188 14.63 -5.41 5.90
CA GLY A 188 15.78 -5.02 6.71
C GLY A 188 15.40 -4.11 7.87
N ALA A 189 14.64 -3.04 7.62
CA ALA A 189 14.16 -2.14 8.67
C ALA A 189 13.23 -2.83 9.69
N THR A 190 12.37 -3.74 9.23
CA THR A 190 11.50 -4.56 10.10
C THR A 190 12.34 -5.45 10.99
N GLN A 191 13.33 -6.14 10.43
CA GLN A 191 14.22 -7.01 11.18
C GLN A 191 15.05 -6.21 12.18
N SER A 192 15.54 -5.02 11.83
CA SER A 192 16.20 -4.11 12.78
C SER A 192 15.28 -3.66 13.92
N ARG A 193 13.99 -3.40 13.64
CA ARG A 193 13.01 -3.04 14.68
C ARG A 193 12.57 -4.22 15.53
N LEU A 194 12.39 -5.41 14.95
CA LEU A 194 12.11 -6.63 15.69
C LEU A 194 13.30 -6.99 16.58
N LEU A 195 14.53 -6.82 16.10
CA LEU A 195 15.74 -6.98 16.89
C LEU A 195 15.79 -5.94 18.02
N ALA A 196 15.49 -4.67 17.74
CA ALA A 196 15.39 -3.62 18.77
C ALA A 196 14.29 -3.89 19.82
N ASN A 197 13.14 -4.44 19.40
CA ASN A 197 12.03 -4.82 20.29
C ASN A 197 12.26 -6.16 21.01
N SER A 198 13.17 -7.00 20.51
CA SER A 198 13.57 -8.27 21.13
C SER A 198 14.67 -8.12 22.18
N SER A 199 15.31 -6.94 22.28
CA SER A 199 16.09 -6.64 23.47
C SER A 199 15.14 -6.65 24.67
N PRO A 200 15.42 -7.41 25.74
CA PRO A 200 14.67 -7.30 26.97
C PRO A 200 14.66 -5.83 27.41
N ALA A 201 13.49 -5.31 27.76
CA ALA A 201 13.41 -4.08 28.53
C ALA A 201 13.41 -4.48 30.01
N ASP A 202 14.03 -3.66 30.83
CA ASP A 202 14.09 -3.88 32.28
C ASP A 202 12.70 -3.77 32.91
N ILE A 203 11.92 -2.79 32.43
CA ILE A 203 10.58 -2.48 32.94
C ILE A 203 9.59 -2.40 31.78
N THR A 204 8.45 -3.06 31.92
CA THR A 204 7.39 -3.11 30.92
C THR A 204 6.14 -2.41 31.46
N ILE A 205 5.58 -1.48 30.69
CA ILE A 205 4.20 -0.99 30.90
C ILE A 205 3.27 -2.08 30.38
N VAL A 206 2.51 -2.69 31.29
CA VAL A 206 1.71 -3.89 30.99
C VAL A 206 0.44 -3.52 30.24
N LYS A 207 -0.20 -4.54 29.66
CA LYS A 207 -1.53 -4.35 29.07
C LYS A 207 -2.53 -3.92 30.14
N ASP A 208 -3.42 -3.00 29.78
CA ASP A 208 -4.47 -2.47 30.65
C ASP A 208 -3.89 -1.72 31.88
N ALA A 209 -2.70 -1.13 31.76
CA ALA A 209 -1.99 -0.46 32.84
C ALA A 209 -2.75 0.73 33.42
N ALA A 210 -3.59 1.40 32.62
CA ALA A 210 -4.43 2.50 33.06
C ALA A 210 -5.61 2.08 33.96
N LEU A 211 -5.98 0.79 33.99
CA LEU A 211 -7.14 0.35 34.74
C LEU A 211 -6.87 0.38 36.26
N PRO A 212 -7.82 0.85 37.10
CA PRO A 212 -7.66 0.84 38.55
C PRO A 212 -7.47 -0.56 39.17
N SER A 213 -7.88 -1.62 38.47
CA SER A 213 -7.70 -3.01 38.89
C SER A 213 -6.29 -3.54 38.68
N THR A 214 -5.44 -2.84 37.93
CA THR A 214 -4.10 -3.30 37.58
C THR A 214 -3.13 -3.01 38.72
N ALA A 215 -2.73 -4.06 39.44
CA ALA A 215 -1.87 -3.93 40.62
C ALA A 215 -0.45 -3.46 40.31
N GLN A 216 0.08 -3.81 39.12
CA GLN A 216 1.44 -3.50 38.69
C GLN A 216 1.44 -2.93 37.27
N PRO A 217 1.10 -1.64 37.10
CA PRO A 217 1.01 -1.01 35.79
C PRO A 217 2.38 -0.89 35.10
N TYR A 218 3.45 -0.78 35.90
CA TYR A 218 4.83 -1.00 35.49
C TYR A 218 5.31 -2.31 36.11
N SER A 219 5.91 -3.19 35.30
CA SER A 219 6.38 -4.51 35.71
C SER A 219 7.87 -4.69 35.43
N PRO A 220 8.71 -4.90 36.46
CA PRO A 220 8.36 -4.92 37.88
C PRO A 220 7.99 -3.51 38.41
N ALA A 221 7.18 -3.44 39.46
CA ALA A 221 6.78 -2.17 40.09
C ALA A 221 7.92 -1.52 40.90
N THR A 222 8.85 -2.34 41.40
CA THR A 222 10.12 -1.92 42.01
C THR A 222 11.24 -2.61 41.23
N PHE A 223 12.10 -1.81 40.59
CA PHE A 223 13.24 -2.32 39.84
C PHE A 223 14.55 -1.99 40.57
N GLN A 224 15.42 -2.99 40.73
CA GLN A 224 16.74 -2.81 41.33
C GLN A 224 17.77 -2.57 40.24
N ALA A 225 18.49 -1.45 40.33
CA ALA A 225 19.53 -1.05 39.39
C ALA A 225 20.85 -0.77 40.13
N HIS A 226 21.95 -0.80 39.40
CA HIS A 226 23.26 -0.40 39.89
C HIS A 226 23.61 1.03 39.49
N VAL A 227 24.47 1.70 40.26
CA VAL A 227 24.98 3.01 39.88
C VAL A 227 25.71 2.93 38.53
N GLY A 228 25.30 3.77 37.58
CA GLY A 228 25.75 3.79 36.20
C GLY A 228 24.94 2.90 35.25
N GLN A 229 23.90 2.20 35.74
CA GLN A 229 23.04 1.38 34.90
C GLN A 229 22.06 2.24 34.10
N THR A 230 21.94 1.92 32.81
CA THR A 230 20.85 2.42 31.97
C THR A 230 19.64 1.50 32.13
N VAL A 231 18.54 2.05 32.60
CA VAL A 231 17.27 1.33 32.74
C VAL A 231 16.40 1.61 31.52
N THR A 232 15.82 0.56 30.97
CA THR A 232 14.98 0.63 29.79
C THR A 232 13.52 0.31 30.10
N TRP A 233 12.62 1.20 29.69
CA TRP A 233 11.18 0.98 29.70
C TRP A 233 10.66 0.67 28.30
N VAL A 234 9.60 -0.13 28.22
CA VAL A 234 8.84 -0.35 26.98
C VAL A 234 7.34 -0.26 27.23
N ASN A 235 6.62 0.44 26.35
CA ASN A 235 5.17 0.45 26.37
C ASN A 235 4.60 -0.76 25.62
N ARG A 236 4.10 -1.78 26.34
CA ARG A 236 3.39 -2.94 25.75
C ARG A 236 1.89 -2.89 25.98
N ASP A 237 1.37 -1.76 26.42
CA ASP A 237 -0.07 -1.52 26.48
C ASP A 237 -0.63 -1.17 25.08
N THR A 238 -1.94 -1.15 24.94
CA THR A 238 -2.65 -0.71 23.73
C THR A 238 -2.94 0.79 23.72
N THR A 239 -2.49 1.53 24.73
CA THR A 239 -2.66 2.98 24.89
C THR A 239 -1.33 3.67 25.17
N ALA A 240 -1.28 4.98 24.94
CA ALA A 240 -0.07 5.77 25.19
C ALA A 240 0.14 6.04 26.68
N HIS A 241 1.41 6.07 27.10
CA HIS A 241 1.81 6.28 28.51
C HIS A 241 3.05 7.16 28.61
N THR A 242 3.48 7.46 29.83
CA THR A 242 4.72 8.17 30.12
C THR A 242 5.47 7.50 31.27
N VAL A 243 6.76 7.80 31.39
CA VAL A 243 7.64 7.47 32.49
C VAL A 243 8.23 8.80 32.97
N THR A 244 7.61 9.37 33.99
CA THR A 244 7.95 10.71 34.49
C THR A 244 8.28 10.63 35.97
N SER A 245 9.51 11.01 36.33
CA SER A 245 9.95 11.05 37.73
C SER A 245 9.16 12.07 38.55
N LYS A 246 8.91 11.78 39.84
CA LYS A 246 8.27 12.73 40.74
C LYS A 246 9.14 13.96 41.06
N ASP A 247 10.45 13.78 40.98
CA ASP A 247 11.44 14.83 41.28
C ASP A 247 11.93 15.59 40.04
N ASN A 248 11.28 15.41 38.88
CA ASN A 248 11.61 16.03 37.60
C ASN A 248 13.04 15.74 37.08
N LEU A 249 13.61 14.60 37.46
CA LEU A 249 14.91 14.10 37.00
C LEU A 249 14.88 13.50 35.60
N PHE A 250 13.78 12.83 35.25
CA PHE A 250 13.56 12.24 33.93
C PHE A 250 12.09 12.31 33.52
N ASP A 251 11.87 12.45 32.21
CA ASP A 251 10.56 12.42 31.57
C ASP A 251 10.72 11.83 30.16
N SER A 252 9.99 10.76 29.89
CA SER A 252 9.95 10.15 28.56
C SER A 252 9.17 10.97 27.53
N GLY A 253 8.33 11.90 27.98
CA GLY A 253 7.21 12.39 27.17
C GLY A 253 6.26 11.24 26.77
N ILE A 254 5.43 11.47 25.76
CA ILE A 254 4.44 10.48 25.31
C ILE A 254 5.13 9.28 24.65
N MET A 255 4.99 8.11 25.27
CA MET A 255 5.39 6.81 24.75
C MET A 255 4.21 6.12 24.06
N ASN A 256 4.20 6.14 22.73
CA ASN A 256 3.25 5.38 21.91
C ASN A 256 3.43 3.85 22.08
N ILE A 257 2.50 3.07 21.53
CA ILE A 257 2.54 1.60 21.57
C ILE A 257 3.89 1.10 21.00
N GLY A 258 4.59 0.27 21.77
CA GLY A 258 5.90 -0.28 21.42
C GLY A 258 7.07 0.68 21.58
N ALA A 259 6.85 1.94 21.99
CA ALA A 259 7.91 2.90 22.24
C ALA A 259 8.77 2.46 23.44
N ARG A 260 10.06 2.79 23.37
CA ARG A 260 11.05 2.52 24.42
C ARG A 260 11.61 3.83 24.95
N TYR A 261 11.95 3.85 26.23
CA TYR A 261 12.60 4.97 26.89
C TYR A 261 13.77 4.44 27.72
N GLU A 262 14.88 5.17 27.73
CA GLU A 262 16.09 4.80 28.45
C GLU A 262 16.56 5.97 29.31
N PHE A 263 16.97 5.66 30.54
CA PHE A 263 17.57 6.65 31.43
C PHE A 263 18.75 6.04 32.18
N ASN A 264 19.87 6.78 32.21
CA ASN A 264 21.08 6.36 32.91
C ASN A 264 21.09 6.91 34.34
N PHE A 265 21.03 6.03 35.33
CA PHE A 265 21.08 6.40 36.73
C PHE A 265 22.52 6.50 37.22
N THR A 266 22.99 7.72 37.47
CA THR A 266 24.39 7.97 37.89
C THR A 266 24.56 8.17 39.40
N GLN A 267 23.47 8.17 40.16
CA GLN A 267 23.46 8.39 41.60
C GLN A 267 22.65 7.30 42.29
N ALA A 268 23.14 6.83 43.43
CA ALA A 268 22.38 5.92 44.29
C ALA A 268 21.18 6.64 44.91
N GLY A 269 20.07 5.93 45.08
CA GLY A 269 18.82 6.50 45.61
C GLY A 269 17.58 5.74 45.15
N THR A 270 16.43 6.16 45.67
CA THR A 270 15.12 5.64 45.26
C THR A 270 14.42 6.69 44.40
N PHE A 271 14.12 6.33 43.16
CA PHE A 271 13.53 7.22 42.16
C PHE A 271 12.10 6.79 41.87
N GLN A 272 11.13 7.49 42.44
CA GLN A 272 9.72 7.24 42.17
C GLN A 272 9.28 7.95 40.88
N TYR A 273 8.46 7.27 40.10
CA TYR A 273 7.93 7.79 38.85
C TYR A 273 6.47 7.39 38.65
N TYR A 274 5.82 8.07 37.72
CA TYR A 274 4.41 7.91 37.43
C TYR A 274 4.09 8.22 35.96
N CYS A 275 2.85 7.91 35.56
CA CYS A 275 2.31 8.32 34.27
C CYS A 275 1.58 9.66 34.41
N THR A 276 1.96 10.68 33.64
CA THR A 276 1.29 11.99 33.62
C THR A 276 -0.16 11.90 33.09
N LEU A 277 -0.44 10.97 32.18
CA LEU A 277 -1.79 10.71 31.66
C LEU A 277 -2.68 9.95 32.66
N HIS A 278 -2.07 9.10 33.49
CA HIS A 278 -2.75 8.21 34.42
C HIS A 278 -2.06 8.24 35.80
N PRO A 279 -2.31 9.28 36.64
CA PRO A 279 -1.52 9.53 37.85
C PRO A 279 -1.52 8.41 38.91
N LYS A 280 -2.45 7.45 38.81
CA LYS A 280 -2.48 6.26 39.68
C LYS A 280 -1.43 5.22 39.30
N MET A 281 -0.90 5.25 38.08
CA MET A 281 0.20 4.40 37.66
C MET A 281 1.48 4.92 38.30
N THR A 282 2.01 4.19 39.28
CA THR A 282 3.23 4.55 40.00
C THR A 282 4.15 3.35 40.14
N ALA A 283 5.45 3.60 40.18
CA ALA A 283 6.50 2.61 40.38
C ALA A 283 7.79 3.30 40.84
N GLU A 284 8.83 2.53 41.14
CA GLU A 284 10.11 3.04 41.57
C GLU A 284 11.30 2.25 41.01
N VAL A 285 12.42 2.96 40.84
CA VAL A 285 13.74 2.37 40.59
C VAL A 285 14.60 2.62 41.82
N ILE A 286 15.16 1.57 42.40
CA ILE A 286 16.11 1.65 43.50
C ILE A 286 17.50 1.44 42.92
N VAL A 287 18.42 2.37 43.17
CA VAL A 287 19.78 2.36 42.67
C VAL A 287 20.74 2.21 43.85
N SER A 288 21.54 1.14 43.87
CA SER A 288 22.51 0.82 44.92
C SER A 288 23.84 0.34 44.37
#